data_AF-A0A3E3DRT8-F1
#
_entry.id   AF-A0A3E3DRT8-F1
#
_cell.length_a   1.000
_cell.length_b   1.000
_cell.length_c   1.000
_cell.angle_alpha   90.00
_cell.angle_beta   90.00
_cell.angle_gamma   90.00
#
_symmetry.space_group_name_H-M   'P 1'
#
loop_
_entity.id
_entity.type
_entity.pdbx_description
1 polymer ?
#
loop_
_entity_poly.entity_id
_entity_poly.type
_entity_poly.pdbx_seq_one_letter_code
_entity_poly.pdbx_strand_id
1 'polypeptide(L)'
;MGYYGEFDSIGFMNVNTGQIVDIPILSDADGGKSEKEVNGSSYHLITVGDGGSAVAVSTDQRRRFGKGSVMPGENSNLEEEKAGKLFCKNCLSQLLDIYNDRIAEEIPDTTMVDFVERKFYAIDKRYSDYLIRDYYLHFDFLKDRTELLVFYAPERR
;
A
#
# COMPACT_ATOMS: atom_id res chain seq x y z
N MET A 1 -3.12 -11.16 8.86
CA MET A 1 -2.63 -11.24 7.47
C MET A 1 -2.33 -12.70 7.11
N GLY A 2 -3.36 -13.51 6.88
CA GLY A 2 -3.19 -14.92 6.50
C GLY A 2 -2.74 -15.05 5.04
N TYR A 3 -3.69 -14.90 4.12
CA TYR A 3 -3.47 -15.01 2.66
C TYR A 3 -2.38 -14.07 2.12
N TYR A 4 -2.37 -12.80 2.53
CA TYR A 4 -1.45 -11.81 1.95
C TYR A 4 0.01 -11.94 2.41
N GLY A 5 0.28 -12.59 3.54
CA GLY A 5 1.64 -12.71 4.09
C GLY A 5 2.53 -13.69 3.32
N GLU A 6 1.98 -14.41 2.35
CA GLU A 6 2.70 -15.34 1.47
C GLU A 6 3.21 -14.65 0.20
N PHE A 7 2.70 -13.46 -0.13
CA PHE A 7 3.16 -12.70 -1.29
C PHE A 7 4.34 -11.81 -0.89
N ASP A 8 5.44 -11.93 -1.63
CA ASP A 8 6.48 -10.89 -1.62
C ASP A 8 5.96 -9.68 -2.38
N SER A 9 5.18 -8.85 -1.69
CA SER A 9 4.56 -7.68 -2.26
C SER A 9 4.29 -6.60 -1.22
N ILE A 10 4.00 -5.43 -1.73
CA ILE A 10 3.55 -4.25 -0.99
C ILE A 10 2.17 -3.85 -1.53
N GLY A 11 1.41 -3.13 -0.72
CA GLY A 11 0.10 -2.67 -1.17
C GLY A 11 -0.49 -1.58 -0.29
N PHE A 12 -1.72 -1.22 -0.62
CA PHE A 12 -2.52 -0.32 0.19
C PHE A 12 -3.40 -1.12 1.15
N MET A 13 -3.64 -0.57 2.33
CA MET A 13 -4.63 -1.08 3.28
C MET A 13 -5.53 0.05 3.73
N ASN A 14 -6.84 -0.19 3.70
CA ASN A 14 -7.77 0.67 4.42
C ASN A 14 -7.84 0.22 5.88
N VAL A 15 -7.56 1.14 6.80
CA VAL A 15 -7.40 0.83 8.22
C VAL A 15 -8.75 0.75 8.96
N ASN A 16 -9.83 1.26 8.35
CA ASN A 16 -11.17 1.17 8.91
C ASN A 16 -11.87 -0.14 8.55
N THR A 17 -11.54 -0.74 7.40
CA THR A 17 -12.17 -1.98 6.91
C THR A 17 -11.24 -3.19 6.89
N GLY A 18 -9.92 -2.97 6.94
CA GLY A 18 -8.90 -4.01 6.79
C GLY A 18 -8.77 -4.54 5.35
N GLN A 19 -9.47 -3.93 4.39
CA GLN A 19 -9.35 -4.30 2.98
C GLN A 19 -7.97 -3.94 2.45
N ILE A 20 -7.38 -4.87 1.70
CA ILE A 20 -6.03 -4.76 1.15
C ILE A 20 -6.14 -4.70 -0.38
N VAL A 21 -5.36 -3.80 -0.99
CA VAL A 21 -5.13 -3.73 -2.42
C VAL A 21 -3.65 -3.99 -2.68
N ASP A 22 -3.35 -5.17 -3.21
CA ASP A 22 -2.00 -5.58 -3.60
C ASP A 22 -1.51 -4.79 -4.82
N ILE A 23 -0.19 -4.57 -4.91
CA ILE A 23 0.51 -4.08 -6.08
C ILE A 23 1.43 -5.20 -6.61
N PRO A 24 0.90 -6.14 -7.41
CA PRO A 24 1.65 -7.31 -7.85
C PRO A 24 2.66 -6.93 -8.93
N ILE A 25 3.90 -6.61 -8.50
CA ILE A 25 5.03 -6.29 -9.39
C ILE A 25 5.84 -7.52 -9.74
N LEU A 26 6.04 -8.40 -8.75
CA LEU A 26 6.66 -9.70 -8.96
C LEU A 26 5.60 -10.71 -9.40
N SER A 27 6.06 -11.74 -10.07
CA SER A 27 5.25 -12.90 -10.36
C SER A 27 5.50 -14.01 -9.36
N ASP A 28 4.53 -14.91 -9.17
CA ASP A 28 4.70 -16.12 -8.34
C ASP A 28 5.92 -16.98 -8.77
N ALA A 29 6.46 -16.77 -9.98
CA ALA A 29 7.67 -17.42 -10.50
C ALA A 29 8.98 -16.90 -9.88
N ASP A 30 9.01 -15.67 -9.35
CA ASP A 30 10.22 -15.05 -8.80
C ASP A 30 10.57 -15.59 -7.39
N GLY A 31 9.64 -16.33 -6.75
CA GLY A 31 9.82 -17.02 -5.46
C GLY A 31 10.54 -18.37 -5.51
N GLY A 32 11.20 -18.71 -6.63
CA GLY A 32 12.06 -19.89 -6.71
C GLY A 32 11.34 -21.18 -7.07
N LYS A 33 10.88 -21.29 -8.32
CA LYS A 33 11.00 -22.48 -9.22
C LYS A 33 10.12 -22.25 -10.45
N SER A 34 10.78 -22.18 -11.60
CA SER A 34 10.25 -22.01 -12.97
C SER A 34 9.90 -20.57 -13.38
N GLU A 35 10.70 -20.05 -14.32
CA GLU A 35 10.35 -18.95 -15.22
C GLU A 35 9.12 -19.37 -16.04
N LYS A 36 7.92 -19.17 -15.52
CA LYS A 36 6.75 -19.09 -16.37
C LYS A 36 6.65 -17.65 -16.86
N GLU A 37 6.68 -17.47 -18.18
CA GLU A 37 6.45 -16.17 -18.81
C GLU A 37 5.20 -15.52 -18.23
N VAL A 38 5.38 -14.40 -17.53
CA VAL A 38 4.25 -13.64 -17.00
C VAL A 38 3.80 -12.66 -18.06
N ASN A 39 2.71 -13.05 -18.72
CA ASN A 39 2.02 -12.26 -19.72
C ASN A 39 0.87 -11.51 -19.05
N GLY A 40 1.10 -10.26 -18.62
CA GLY A 40 -0.03 -9.42 -18.23
C GLY A 40 0.34 -8.05 -17.69
N SER A 41 -0.43 -7.06 -18.11
CA SER A 41 -0.68 -5.84 -17.34
C SER A 41 -1.86 -6.13 -16.40
N SER A 42 -1.72 -5.89 -15.10
CA SER A 42 -2.86 -5.97 -14.17
C SER A 42 -3.48 -4.58 -13.97
N TYR A 43 -4.79 -4.53 -13.77
CA TYR A 43 -5.52 -3.34 -13.33
C TYR A 43 -6.56 -3.75 -12.30
N HIS A 44 -6.52 -3.10 -11.14
CA HIS A 44 -7.48 -3.30 -10.07
C HIS A 44 -7.97 -1.92 -9.60
N LEU A 45 -9.29 -1.75 -9.53
CA LEU A 45 -9.93 -0.58 -8.94
C LEU A 45 -10.80 -1.06 -7.79
N ILE A 46 -10.54 -0.58 -6.59
CA ILE A 46 -11.29 -0.93 -5.38
C ILE A 46 -11.66 0.37 -4.68
N THR A 47 -12.96 0.61 -4.52
CA THR A 47 -13.47 1.59 -3.56
C THR A 47 -13.50 0.95 -2.19
N VAL A 48 -12.93 1.62 -1.19
CA VAL A 48 -12.71 1.04 0.13
C VAL A 48 -13.57 1.79 1.15
N GLY A 49 -14.54 1.09 1.75
CA GLY A 49 -15.50 1.70 2.70
C GLY A 49 -16.62 2.54 2.05
N ASP A 50 -17.67 2.82 2.83
CA ASP A 50 -18.79 3.67 2.41
C ASP A 50 -18.37 5.15 2.50
N GLY A 51 -18.09 5.75 1.35
CA GLY A 51 -17.52 7.10 1.26
C GLY A 51 -16.04 7.22 1.66
N GLY A 52 -15.34 6.10 1.87
CA GLY A 52 -13.89 6.09 2.15
C GLY A 52 -13.05 6.29 0.89
N SER A 53 -11.73 6.13 1.03
CA SER A 53 -10.82 6.31 -0.11
C SER A 53 -11.02 5.25 -1.20
N ALA A 54 -10.86 5.67 -2.46
CA ALA A 54 -10.77 4.77 -3.59
C ALA A 54 -9.31 4.56 -4.02
N VAL A 55 -8.95 3.31 -4.29
CA VAL A 55 -7.59 2.92 -4.67
C VAL A 55 -7.62 2.25 -6.04
N ALA A 56 -6.79 2.75 -6.95
CA ALA A 56 -6.54 2.15 -8.25
C ALA A 56 -5.09 1.71 -8.35
N VAL A 57 -4.84 0.51 -8.91
CA VAL A 57 -3.51 -0.04 -9.11
C VAL A 57 -3.38 -0.58 -10.53
N SER A 58 -2.23 -0.35 -11.15
CA SER A 58 -1.85 -1.00 -12.40
C SER A 58 -0.39 -1.40 -12.38
N THR A 59 -0.07 -2.62 -12.82
CA THR A 59 1.32 -3.11 -12.86
C THR A 59 1.73 -3.60 -14.25
N ASP A 60 3.02 -3.44 -14.55
CA ASP A 60 3.71 -4.09 -15.66
C ASP A 60 4.78 -5.01 -15.06
N GLN A 61 4.44 -6.28 -14.92
CA GLN A 61 5.32 -7.30 -14.32
C GLN A 61 6.55 -7.58 -15.18
N ARG A 62 6.49 -7.35 -16.51
CA ARG A 62 7.65 -7.55 -17.41
C ARG A 62 8.73 -6.49 -17.17
N ARG A 63 8.29 -5.27 -16.89
CA ARG A 63 9.18 -4.15 -16.57
C ARG A 63 9.34 -3.93 -15.07
N ARG A 64 8.70 -4.77 -14.27
CA ARG A 64 8.74 -4.79 -12.80
C ARG A 64 8.50 -3.41 -12.18
N PHE A 65 7.44 -2.75 -12.63
CA PHE A 65 6.97 -1.52 -12.02
C PHE A 65 5.45 -1.49 -11.92
N GLY A 66 4.94 -0.65 -11.05
CA GLY A 66 3.53 -0.44 -10.81
C GLY A 66 3.20 1.03 -10.61
N LYS A 67 1.91 1.33 -10.72
CA LYS A 67 1.31 2.62 -10.42
C LYS A 67 0.15 2.41 -9.47
N GLY A 68 -0.01 3.33 -8.53
CA GLY A 68 -1.14 3.40 -7.63
C GLY A 68 -1.76 4.80 -7.66
N SER A 69 -3.05 4.92 -7.38
CA SER A 69 -3.71 6.20 -7.15
C SER A 69 -4.65 6.06 -5.97
N VAL A 70 -4.54 6.95 -5.00
CA VAL A 70 -5.41 7.04 -3.82
C VAL A 70 -6.21 8.32 -3.93
N MET A 71 -7.52 8.18 -4.05
CA MET A 71 -8.48 9.28 -4.15
C MET A 71 -9.28 9.34 -2.84
N PRO A 72 -9.05 10.35 -1.99
CA PRO A 72 -9.80 10.51 -0.75
C PRO A 72 -11.30 10.71 -1.02
N GLY A 73 -12.14 9.95 -0.33
CA GLY A 73 -13.59 10.15 -0.27
C GLY A 73 -14.02 11.13 0.84
N GLU A 74 -15.33 11.33 0.99
CA GLU A 74 -15.90 12.22 2.02
C GLU A 74 -15.60 11.75 3.46
N ASN A 75 -15.46 10.44 3.67
CA ASN A 75 -15.18 9.79 4.96
C ASN A 75 -13.82 9.08 4.94
N SER A 76 -12.79 9.70 4.36
CA SER A 76 -11.47 9.11 4.14
C SER A 76 -10.48 9.24 5.30
N ASN A 77 -10.98 9.35 6.53
CA ASN A 77 -10.18 9.48 7.73
C ASN A 77 -10.25 8.22 8.60
N LEU A 78 -9.18 7.94 9.34
CA LEU A 78 -9.10 6.88 10.33
C LEU A 78 -10.23 7.02 11.37
N GLU A 79 -10.95 5.93 11.58
CA GLU A 79 -11.93 5.78 12.65
C GLU A 79 -11.35 4.82 13.69
N GLU A 80 -10.78 5.36 14.78
CA GLU A 80 -10.06 4.57 15.79
C GLU A 80 -10.88 3.40 16.37
N GLU A 81 -12.20 3.57 16.53
CA GLU A 81 -13.08 2.50 17.02
C GLU A 81 -13.14 1.32 16.04
N LYS A 82 -13.19 1.59 14.73
CA LYS A 82 -13.18 0.56 13.69
C LYS A 82 -11.81 -0.10 13.60
N ALA A 83 -10.74 0.71 13.55
CA ALA A 83 -9.37 0.20 13.52
C ALA A 83 -9.04 -0.64 14.77
N GLY A 84 -9.49 -0.23 15.96
CA GLY A 84 -9.28 -0.95 17.21
C GLY A 84 -9.99 -2.31 17.29
N LYS A 85 -11.03 -2.54 16.49
CA LYS A 85 -11.68 -3.85 16.33
C LYS A 85 -10.91 -4.78 15.38
N LEU A 86 -10.11 -4.22 14.48
CA LEU A 86 -9.36 -4.96 13.45
C LEU A 86 -7.92 -5.28 13.86
N PHE A 87 -7.25 -4.33 14.50
CA PHE A 87 -5.84 -4.43 14.83
C PHE A 87 -5.62 -4.81 16.30
N CYS A 88 -4.59 -5.61 16.55
CA CYS A 88 -4.11 -5.76 17.92
C CYS A 88 -3.48 -4.44 18.39
N LYS A 89 -3.34 -4.27 19.71
CA LYS A 89 -2.79 -3.03 20.32
C LYS A 89 -1.45 -2.60 19.71
N ASN A 90 -0.55 -3.56 19.44
CA ASN A 90 0.76 -3.26 18.87
C ASN A 90 0.66 -2.77 17.41
N CYS A 91 -0.19 -3.39 16.59
CA CYS A 91 -0.40 -2.96 15.22
C CYS A 91 -1.07 -1.58 15.16
N LEU A 92 -2.04 -1.31 16.05
CA LEU A 92 -2.66 0.00 16.14
C LEU A 92 -1.66 1.08 16.56
N SER A 93 -0.81 0.80 17.57
CA SER A 93 0.26 1.71 17.98
C SER A 93 1.21 1.99 16.81
N GLN A 94 1.65 0.95 16.10
CA GLN A 94 2.51 1.10 14.93
C GLN A 94 1.86 1.97 13.86
N LEU A 95 0.57 1.79 13.58
CA LEU A 95 -0.17 2.60 12.62
C LEU A 95 -0.26 4.06 13.03
N LEU A 96 -0.51 4.35 14.31
CA LEU A 96 -0.55 5.74 14.79
C LEU A 96 0.86 6.35 14.75
N ASP A 97 1.88 5.56 15.08
CA ASP A 97 3.26 6.04 15.16
C ASP A 97 3.82 6.57 13.84
N ILE A 98 3.46 5.97 12.69
CA ILE A 98 3.91 6.48 11.38
C ILE A 98 3.31 7.86 11.05
N TYR A 99 2.25 8.27 11.74
CA TYR A 99 1.60 9.57 11.58
C TYR A 99 1.84 10.52 12.76
N ASN A 100 2.58 10.13 13.81
CA ASN A 100 2.78 10.94 15.02
C ASN A 100 3.35 12.35 14.75
N ASP A 101 4.21 12.49 13.74
CA ASP A 101 4.83 13.79 13.40
C ASP A 101 3.86 14.71 12.63
N ARG A 102 2.64 14.25 12.31
CA ARG A 102 1.67 14.99 11.50
C ARG A 102 1.05 16.09 12.36
N ILE A 103 1.13 17.34 11.89
CA ILE A 103 0.52 18.50 12.55
C ILE A 103 -1.01 18.53 12.32
N ALA A 104 -1.53 17.72 11.38
CA ALA A 104 -2.94 17.69 11.02
C ALA A 104 -3.75 16.73 11.92
N GLU A 105 -4.95 17.17 12.30
CA GLU A 105 -5.87 16.46 13.21
C GLU A 105 -6.43 15.15 12.62
N GLU A 106 -6.34 14.94 11.30
CA GLU A 106 -6.96 13.81 10.62
C GLU A 106 -5.92 12.91 9.93
N ILE A 107 -5.86 11.65 10.40
CA ILE A 107 -5.07 10.56 9.81
C ILE A 107 -5.89 9.94 8.66
N PRO A 108 -5.31 9.70 7.47
CA PRO A 108 -6.02 9.07 6.36
C PRO A 108 -6.46 7.64 6.68
N ASP A 109 -7.58 7.21 6.10
CA ASP A 109 -8.10 5.85 6.20
C ASP A 109 -7.27 4.83 5.41
N THR A 110 -6.30 5.27 4.60
CA THR A 110 -5.50 4.43 3.71
C THR A 110 -4.01 4.61 4.00
N THR A 111 -3.30 3.50 4.11
CA THR A 111 -1.85 3.45 4.36
C THR A 111 -1.17 2.46 3.41
N MET A 112 0.14 2.62 3.22
CA MET A 112 0.95 1.60 2.60
C MET A 112 1.30 0.51 3.61
N VAL A 113 1.43 -0.72 3.12
CA VAL A 113 1.80 -1.86 3.94
C VAL A 113 2.75 -2.80 3.19
N ASP A 114 3.78 -3.25 3.89
CA ASP A 114 4.64 -4.37 3.47
C ASP A 114 4.06 -5.67 4.02
N PHE A 115 3.69 -6.61 3.15
CA PHE A 115 3.07 -7.87 3.58
C PHE A 115 4.05 -8.83 4.25
N VAL A 116 5.34 -8.75 3.89
CA VAL A 116 6.39 -9.63 4.42
C VAL A 116 6.78 -9.17 5.82
N GLU A 117 7.19 -7.91 5.98
CA GLU A 117 7.58 -7.37 7.28
C GLU A 117 6.39 -6.98 8.17
N ARG A 118 5.18 -6.93 7.60
CA ARG A 118 3.94 -6.51 8.29
C ARG A 118 4.07 -5.12 8.91
N LYS A 119 4.66 -4.19 8.17
CA LYS A 119 4.89 -2.80 8.58
C LYS A 119 4.03 -1.85 7.76
N PHE A 120 3.56 -0.80 8.43
CA PHE A 120 2.84 0.30 7.80
C PHE A 120 3.80 1.42 7.40
N TYR A 121 3.45 2.15 6.34
CA TYR A 121 4.17 3.32 5.87
C TYR A 121 3.17 4.45 5.56
N ALA A 122 3.50 5.66 6.00
CA ALA A 122 2.62 6.81 5.89
C ALA A 122 2.47 7.25 4.43
N ILE A 123 1.24 7.55 4.01
CA ILE A 123 1.00 8.27 2.75
C ILE A 123 0.85 9.74 3.14
N ASP A 124 1.97 10.47 3.12
CA ASP A 124 2.06 11.83 3.64
C ASP A 124 3.09 12.66 2.89
N LYS A 125 2.75 13.92 2.57
CA LYS A 125 3.58 14.85 1.79
C LYS A 125 4.99 15.10 2.35
N ARG A 126 5.23 14.76 3.62
CA ARG A 126 6.55 14.84 4.26
C ARG A 126 7.49 13.72 3.79
N TYR A 127 6.95 12.62 3.30
CA TYR A 127 7.66 11.44 2.84
C TYR A 127 7.22 11.10 1.42
N SER A 128 7.89 11.70 0.43
CA SER A 128 7.63 11.43 -0.99
C SER A 128 8.23 10.12 -1.47
N ASP A 129 9.23 9.58 -0.78
CA ASP A 129 10.00 8.44 -1.27
C ASP A 129 10.22 7.41 -0.18
N TYR A 130 10.11 6.14 -0.54
CA TYR A 130 10.46 5.03 0.33
C TYR A 130 11.31 4.00 -0.42
N LEU A 131 12.27 3.42 0.30
CA LEU A 131 12.89 2.16 -0.08
C LEU A 131 12.43 1.10 0.92
N ILE A 132 11.48 0.27 0.48
CA ILE A 132 10.92 -0.83 1.28
C ILE A 132 11.50 -2.12 0.72
N ARG A 133 12.51 -2.67 1.40
CA ARG A 133 13.26 -3.83 0.88
C ARG A 133 13.75 -3.55 -0.56
N ASP A 134 13.40 -4.39 -1.52
CA ASP A 134 13.75 -4.22 -2.94
C ASP A 134 12.74 -3.36 -3.71
N TYR A 135 11.85 -2.62 -3.05
CA TYR A 135 10.87 -1.76 -3.70
C TYR A 135 11.21 -0.28 -3.47
N TYR A 136 11.42 0.44 -4.58
CA TYR A 136 11.49 1.90 -4.55
C TYR A 136 10.12 2.47 -4.87
N LEU A 137 9.61 3.33 -3.99
CA LEU A 137 8.32 4.00 -4.11
C LEU A 137 8.52 5.49 -4.19
N HIS A 138 7.75 6.14 -5.05
CA HIS A 138 7.66 7.58 -5.16
C HIS A 138 6.21 8.03 -5.18
N PHE A 139 5.85 8.96 -4.29
CA PHE A 139 4.53 9.57 -4.17
C PHE A 139 4.53 10.98 -4.75
N ASP A 140 3.55 11.25 -5.60
CA ASP A 140 3.21 12.60 -6.07
C ASP A 140 1.85 13.01 -5.48
N PHE A 141 1.83 14.14 -4.78
CA PHE A 141 0.66 14.62 -4.04
C PHE A 141 -0.04 15.72 -4.83
N LEU A 142 -1.13 15.35 -5.50
CA LEU A 142 -1.98 16.27 -6.25
C LEU A 142 -3.07 16.84 -5.34
N LYS A 143 -3.85 17.79 -5.87
CA LYS A 143 -4.91 18.47 -5.11
C LYS A 143 -6.01 17.51 -4.64
N ASP A 144 -6.35 16.52 -5.48
CA ASP A 144 -7.52 15.65 -5.34
C ASP A 144 -7.16 14.16 -5.18
N ARG A 145 -5.88 13.80 -5.29
CA ARG A 145 -5.39 12.42 -5.18
C ARG A 145 -3.91 12.36 -4.90
N THR A 146 -3.46 11.20 -4.46
CA THR A 146 -2.03 10.85 -4.37
C THR A 146 -1.72 9.78 -5.39
N GLU A 147 -0.74 10.03 -6.24
CA GLU A 147 -0.23 9.06 -7.22
C GLU A 147 1.00 8.37 -6.63
N LEU A 148 1.13 7.07 -6.88
CA LEU A 148 2.28 6.24 -6.52
C LEU A 148 2.90 5.70 -7.80
N LEU A 149 4.23 5.80 -7.89
CA LEU A 149 5.04 5.04 -8.81
C LEU A 149 5.92 4.09 -7.99
N VAL A 150 5.94 2.82 -8.34
CA VAL A 150 6.74 1.81 -7.63
C VAL A 150 7.55 0.99 -8.61
N PHE A 151 8.81 0.74 -8.27
CA PHE A 151 9.73 -0.10 -9.03
C PHE A 151 10.29 -1.20 -8.15
N TYR A 152 10.45 -2.40 -8.70
CA TYR A 152 11.31 -3.41 -8.12
C TYR A 152 12.78 -3.11 -8.47
N ALA A 153 13.56 -2.76 -7.46
CA ALA A 153 14.95 -2.32 -7.52
C ALA A 153 15.80 -3.12 -6.53
N PRO A 154 16.13 -4.39 -6.85
CA PRO A 154 16.91 -5.24 -5.95
C PRO A 154 18.37 -4.80 -5.84
N GLU A 155 19.00 -5.14 -4.74
CA GLU A 155 20.45 -4.93 -4.56
C GLU A 155 21.26 -5.58 -5.69
N ARG A 156 22.34 -4.90 -6.12
CA ARG A 156 23.28 -5.48 -7.09
C ARG A 156 24.00 -6.66 -6.46
N ARG A 157 23.92 -7.83 -7.11
CA ARG A 157 24.68 -9.03 -6.76
C ARG A 157 25.87 -9.22 -7.68
#